data_AF-A0A380P6L5-F1
#
_entry.id   AF-A0A380P6L5-F1
#
_cell.length_a   1.000
_cell.length_b   1.000
_cell.length_c   1.000
_cell.angle_alpha   90.00
_cell.angle_beta   90.00
_cell.angle_gamma   90.00
#
_symmetry.space_group_name_H-M   'P 1'
#
loop_
_entity.id
_entity.type
_entity.pdbx_description
1 polymer ?
#
loop_
_entity_poly.entity_id
_entity_poly.type
_entity_poly.pdbx_seq_one_letter_code
_entity_poly.pdbx_strand_id
1 'polypeptide(L)' 'MRAIQNLAQLTLDEFLNVGDTAIDGTIKRGDVTRFLASRVGDTGKVLAFSDNKKESMTSPRPFS' A
#
# COMPACT_ATOMS: atom_id res chain seq x y z
N MET A 1 -3.84 -19.66 6.64
CA MET A 1 -3.61 -18.20 6.63
C MET A 1 -3.77 -17.52 5.28
N ARG A 2 -3.59 -18.19 4.12
CA ARG A 2 -3.78 -17.56 2.78
C ARG A 2 -5.20 -17.03 2.50
N ALA A 3 -6.24 -17.67 3.04
CA ALA A 3 -7.63 -17.28 2.79
C ALA A 3 -7.97 -15.85 3.27
N ILE A 4 -7.45 -15.41 4.42
CA ILE A 4 -7.70 -14.06 4.97
C ILE A 4 -6.96 -12.99 4.17
N GLN A 5 -5.72 -13.28 3.73
CA GLN A 5 -4.95 -12.37 2.88
C GLN A 5 -5.64 -12.14 1.53
N ASN A 6 -6.23 -13.20 0.95
CA ASN A 6 -7.01 -13.09 -0.27
C ASN A 6 -8.28 -12.24 -0.07
N LEU A 7 -8.97 -12.37 1.05
CA LEU A 7 -10.17 -11.57 1.33
C LEU A 7 -9.85 -10.08 1.43
N ALA A 8 -8.76 -9.70 2.11
CA ALA A 8 -8.35 -8.30 2.23
C ALA A 8 -8.00 -7.69 0.86
N GLN A 9 -7.31 -8.45 0.00
CA GLN A 9 -6.98 -7.99 -1.35
C GLN A 9 -8.23 -7.85 -2.23
N LEU A 10 -9.14 -8.82 -2.20
CA LEU A 10 -10.41 -8.76 -2.93
C LEU A 10 -11.26 -7.57 -2.49
N THR A 11 -11.34 -7.34 -1.18
CA THR A 11 -12.10 -6.20 -0.63
C THR A 11 -11.47 -4.88 -1.09
N LEU A 12 -10.14 -4.74 -1.01
CA LEU A 12 -9.46 -3.51 -1.44
C LEU A 12 -9.61 -3.24 -2.95
N ASP A 13 -9.66 -4.29 -3.77
CA ASP A 13 -9.90 -4.17 -5.21
C ASP A 13 -11.31 -3.65 -5.54
N GLU A 14 -12.30 -3.85 -4.68
CA GLU A 14 -13.66 -3.31 -4.87
C GLU A 14 -13.77 -1.80 -4.58
N PHE A 15 -12.85 -1.25 -3.78
CA PHE A 15 -12.91 0.15 -3.34
C PHE A 15 -11.84 1.05 -3.97
N LEU A 16 -10.69 0.51 -4.35
CA LEU A 16 -9.59 1.29 -4.92
C LEU A 16 -9.75 1.47 -6.42
N ASN A 17 -9.72 2.72 -6.86
CA ASN A 17 -9.67 3.12 -8.26
C ASN A 17 -8.33 3.77 -8.60
N VAL A 18 -8.01 3.77 -9.89
CA VAL A 18 -6.85 4.52 -10.39
C VAL A 18 -7.05 6.01 -10.12
N GLY A 19 -6.03 6.66 -9.57
CA GLY A 19 -6.06 8.06 -9.14
C GLY A 19 -6.40 8.27 -7.66
N ASP A 20 -6.83 7.23 -6.95
CA ASP A 20 -7.17 7.35 -5.53
C ASP A 20 -5.95 7.63 -4.64
N THR A 21 -6.23 8.16 -3.45
CA THR A 21 -5.25 8.25 -2.36
C THR A 21 -5.52 7.18 -1.31
N ALA A 22 -4.54 6.29 -1.11
CA ALA A 22 -4.61 5.24 -0.10
C ALA A 22 -3.66 5.51 1.09
N ILE A 23 -3.98 4.95 2.26
CA ILE A 23 -3.16 5.06 3.46
C ILE A 23 -2.72 3.67 3.90
N ASP A 24 -1.40 3.46 4.04
CA ASP A 24 -0.83 2.30 4.73
C ASP A 24 -0.42 2.71 6.14
N GLY A 25 -1.24 2.37 7.12
CA GLY A 25 -0.98 2.67 8.54
C GLY A 25 -0.04 1.70 9.25
N THR A 26 0.49 0.70 8.53
CA THR A 26 1.24 -0.41 9.15
C THR A 26 2.49 -0.76 8.35
N ILE A 27 3.16 0.24 7.76
CA ILE A 27 4.28 -0.03 6.85
C ILE A 27 5.41 -0.77 7.58
N LYS A 28 5.66 -1.99 7.11
CA LYS A 28 6.80 -2.82 7.51
C LYS A 28 7.87 -2.77 6.42
N ARG A 29 8.06 -3.87 5.69
CA ARG A 29 8.94 -3.96 4.51
C ARG A 29 8.34 -3.32 3.24
N GLY A 30 7.15 -2.73 3.33
CA GLY A 30 6.47 -2.05 2.23
C GLY A 30 5.68 -2.94 1.27
N ASP A 31 5.40 -4.20 1.63
CA ASP A 31 4.66 -5.11 0.74
C ASP A 31 3.22 -4.63 0.50
N VAL A 32 2.52 -4.21 1.55
CA VAL A 32 1.17 -3.63 1.46
C VAL A 32 1.19 -2.29 0.73
N THR A 33 2.15 -1.43 1.07
CA THR A 33 2.37 -0.16 0.38
C THR A 33 2.52 -0.35 -1.13
N ARG A 34 3.29 -1.36 -1.55
CA ARG A 34 3.52 -1.70 -2.96
C ARG A 34 2.26 -2.24 -3.63
N PHE A 35 1.51 -3.09 -2.93
CA PHE A 35 0.21 -3.56 -3.39
C PHE A 35 -0.73 -2.38 -3.64
N LEU A 36 -0.89 -1.47 -2.68
CA LEU A 36 -1.72 -0.28 -2.82
C LEU A 36 -1.25 0.61 -3.97
N ALA A 37 0.06 0.84 -4.09
CA ALA A 37 0.65 1.63 -5.17
C ALA A 37 0.31 1.05 -6.56
N SER A 38 0.35 -0.29 -6.70
CA SER A 38 -0.02 -0.95 -7.96
C SER A 38 -1.50 -0.83 -8.32
N ARG A 39 -2.39 -0.51 -7.36
CA ARG A 39 -3.83 -0.36 -7.60
C ARG A 39 -4.23 1.08 -7.89
N VAL A 40 -3.65 2.05 -7.17
CA VAL A 40 -3.97 3.47 -7.39
C VAL A 40 -3.32 4.05 -8.66
N GLY A 41 -2.30 3.38 -9.20
CA GLY A 41 -1.65 3.76 -10.46
C GLY A 41 -0.86 5.08 -10.39
N ASP A 42 -0.37 5.53 -11.55
CA ASP A 42 0.63 6.62 -11.64
C ASP A 42 0.10 7.99 -11.18
N THR A 43 -1.20 8.22 -11.32
CA THR A 43 -1.86 9.46 -10.89
C THR A 43 -2.28 9.44 -9.42
N GLY A 44 -2.36 8.25 -8.82
CA GLY A 44 -2.71 8.05 -7.43
C GLY A 44 -1.56 8.31 -6.46
N LYS A 45 -1.87 8.25 -5.16
CA LYS A 45 -0.87 8.43 -4.09
C LYS A 45 -1.07 7.40 -2.99
N VAL A 46 0.03 6.98 -2.38
CA VAL A 46 0.00 6.17 -1.15
C VAL A 46 0.77 6.90 -0.07
N LEU A 47 0.10 7.19 1.04
CA LEU A 47 0.72 7.75 2.24
C LEU A 47 0.99 6.61 3.22
N ALA A 48 2.25 6.38 3.56
CA ALA A 48 2.63 5.29 4.43
C ALA A 48 3.23 5.78 5.75
N PHE A 49 2.77 5.19 6.85
CA PHE A 49 3.13 5.59 8.21
C PHE A 49 3.68 4.40 8.99
N SER A 50 4.82 4.61 9.66
CA SER A 50 5.41 3.69 10.65
C SER A 50 5.70 4.48 11.92
N ASP A 51 5.55 3.83 13.06
CA ASP A 51 6.06 4.28 14.35
C ASP A 51 7.58 4.03 14.49
N ASN A 52 8.18 3.27 13.57
CA ASN A 52 9.59 2.95 13.52
C ASN A 52 10.30 3.63 12.33
N LYS A 53 11.17 4.58 12.65
CA LYS A 53 11.93 5.37 11.66
C LYS A 53 12.76 4.52 10.69
N LYS A 54 13.22 3.33 11.08
CA LYS A 54 14.03 2.47 10.19
C LYS A 54 13.21 1.89 9.03
N GLU A 55 11.93 1.57 9.27
CA GLU A 55 11.06 0.92 8.29
C GLU A 55 10.63 1.87 7.18
N SER A 56 10.33 3.14 7.54
CA SER A 56 9.97 4.17 6.55
C SER A 56 11.09 4.45 5.55
N MET A 57 12.36 4.41 5.99
CA MET A 57 13.52 4.66 5.14
C MET A 57 13.87 3.50 4.19
N THR A 58 13.40 2.29 4.48
CA THR A 58 13.65 1.09 3.64
C THR A 58 12.56 0.82 2.62
N SER A 59 11.46 1.57 2.67
CA SER A 59 10.38 1.41 1.70
C SER A 59 10.83 1.88 0.31
N PRO A 60 10.58 1.09 -0.76
CA PRO A 60 10.93 1.51 -2.10
C PRO A 60 10.16 2.79 -2.42
N ARG A 61 10.87 3.86 -2.82
CA ARG A 61 10.21 5.09 -3.25
C ARG A 61 9.30 4.73 -4.44
N PRO A 62 8.04 5.17 -4.45
CA PRO A 62 7.21 5.02 -5.64
C PRO A 62 7.96 5.67 -6.80
N PHE A 63 8.02 4.97 -7.93
CA PHE A 63 8.74 5.41 -9.12
C PHE A 63 8.38 6.86 -9.45
N SER A 64 9.40 7.71 -9.54
CA SER A 64 9.32 9.12 -9.92
C SER A 64 9.12 9.28 -11.42
#